data_AF-A0A2D1KLH8-F1
#
_entry.id   AF-A0A2D1KLH8-F1
#
_cell.length_a   1.000
_cell.length_b   1.000
_cell.length_c   1.000
_cell.angle_alpha   90.00
_cell.angle_beta   90.00
_cell.angle_gamma   90.00
#
_symmetry.space_group_name_H-M   'P 1'
#
loop_
_entity.id
_entity.type
_entity.pdbx_description
1 polymer ?
#
loop_
_entity_poly.entity_id
_entity_poly.type
_entity_poly.pdbx_seq_one_letter_code
_entity_poly.pdbx_strand_id
1 'polypeptide(L)'
;MISNGKNYNVTLDFQPTQIDLYTDQAEQFGSIFPGYINGIQLGVLRSSSPGIGNPLTNMNFWLFLLFSTTNHDFYCVNQDIRVVPAVIKWATNNQVTYEDPFGLEQRLQAAPTYQKLLEMIAADYNELAAKNQYPTLVSDLAAIYWE
;
A
#
# COMPACT_ATOMS: atom_id res chain seq x y z
N MET A 1 3.79 11.33 2.99
CA MET A 1 5.24 11.04 2.91
C MET A 1 5.70 10.69 4.31
N ILE A 2 6.13 9.44 4.54
CA ILE A 2 7.00 9.14 5.69
C ILE A 2 8.41 9.15 5.11
N SER A 3 9.10 10.28 5.23
CA SER A 3 10.56 10.28 5.25
C SER A 3 10.96 10.97 6.55
N ASN A 4 11.87 10.33 7.29
CA ASN A 4 12.36 10.75 8.60
C ASN A 4 11.32 10.85 9.74
N GLY A 5 10.60 9.75 10.02
CA GLY A 5 10.01 9.52 11.35
C GLY A 5 8.82 10.41 11.72
N LYS A 6 8.17 11.07 10.75
CA LYS A 6 6.92 11.80 10.98
C LYS A 6 5.81 11.28 10.07
N ASN A 7 4.76 10.74 10.67
CA ASN A 7 3.55 10.30 9.99
C ASN A 7 2.78 11.53 9.51
N TYR A 8 2.92 11.88 8.24
CA TYR A 8 2.14 12.95 7.62
C TYR A 8 1.03 12.36 6.74
N ASN A 9 -0.22 12.79 6.99
CA ASN A 9 -1.34 12.55 6.09
C ASN A 9 -1.05 13.31 4.78
N VAL A 10 -1.03 12.58 3.66
CA VAL A 10 -0.75 13.14 2.34
C VAL A 10 -1.74 12.53 1.36
N THR A 11 -2.25 13.36 0.46
CA THR A 11 -3.06 12.89 -0.67
C THR A 11 -2.14 12.70 -1.87
N LEU A 12 -2.22 11.52 -2.49
CA LEU A 12 -1.58 11.20 -3.76
C LEU A 12 -2.65 11.31 -4.84
N ASP A 13 -2.49 12.29 -5.73
CA ASP A 13 -3.40 12.48 -6.86
C ASP A 13 -2.74 11.98 -8.15
N PHE A 14 -3.31 10.93 -8.74
CA PHE A 14 -2.77 10.25 -9.91
C PHE A 14 -3.22 10.97 -11.19
N GLN A 15 -2.40 11.89 -11.66
CA GLN A 15 -2.57 12.57 -12.94
C GLN A 15 -2.12 11.68 -14.11
N PRO A 16 -2.55 11.92 -15.36
CA PRO A 16 -2.19 11.03 -16.48
C PRO A 16 -0.69 10.73 -16.64
N THR A 17 0.18 11.69 -16.33
CA THR A 17 1.64 11.61 -16.53
C THR A 17 2.48 11.88 -15.28
N GLN A 18 1.87 12.03 -14.11
CA GLN A 18 2.56 12.28 -12.84
C GLN A 18 1.67 11.93 -11.63
N ILE A 19 2.23 11.89 -10.44
CA ILE A 19 1.50 11.80 -9.18
C ILE A 19 1.75 13.09 -8.41
N ASP A 20 0.71 13.88 -8.18
CA ASP A 20 0.81 15.11 -7.39
C ASP A 20 0.63 14.81 -5.91
N LEU A 21 1.45 15.45 -5.08
CA LEU A 21 1.50 15.25 -3.65
C LEU A 21 0.95 16.48 -2.94
N TYR A 22 -0.10 16.26 -2.15
CA TYR A 22 -0.80 17.31 -1.40
C TYR A 22 -0.71 17.08 0.10
N THR A 23 -0.55 18.16 0.86
CA THR A 23 -0.70 18.14 2.32
C THR A 23 -2.15 17.87 2.72
N ASP A 24 -2.38 17.67 4.01
CA ASP A 24 -3.73 17.60 4.58
C ASP A 24 -4.52 18.91 4.46
N GLN A 25 -3.85 20.04 4.22
CA GLN A 25 -4.49 21.32 3.89
C GLN A 25 -4.73 21.52 2.38
N ALA A 26 -4.56 20.46 1.57
CA ALA A 26 -4.69 20.49 0.11
C ALA A 26 -3.68 21.43 -0.60
N GLU A 27 -2.54 21.69 0.02
CA GLU A 27 -1.44 22.41 -0.63
C GLU A 27 -0.55 21.43 -1.38
N GLN A 28 -0.34 21.66 -2.68
CA GLN A 28 0.60 20.85 -3.45
C GLN A 28 2.03 21.17 -3.03
N PHE A 29 2.80 20.16 -2.66
CA PHE A 29 4.19 20.33 -2.24
C PHE A 29 5.19 19.57 -3.13
N GLY A 30 4.73 18.76 -4.08
CA GLY A 30 5.60 18.08 -5.02
C GLY A 30 4.86 17.20 -6.03
N SER A 31 5.63 16.58 -6.92
CA SER A 31 5.14 15.64 -7.92
C SER A 31 6.16 14.53 -8.15
N ILE A 32 5.67 13.32 -8.43
CA ILE A 32 6.48 12.16 -8.81
C ILE A 32 6.21 11.85 -10.28
N PHE A 33 7.25 11.84 -11.12
CA PHE A 33 7.11 11.49 -12.53
C PHE A 33 7.48 10.03 -12.78
N PRO A 34 6.78 9.33 -13.70
CA PRO A 34 7.02 7.92 -14.02
C PRO A 34 8.49 7.59 -14.33
N GLY A 35 9.20 8.47 -15.05
CA GLY A 35 10.59 8.26 -15.43
C GLY A 35 11.58 8.19 -14.26
N TYR A 36 11.16 8.54 -13.04
CA TYR A 36 11.98 8.40 -11.83
C TYR A 36 11.58 7.20 -10.97
N ILE A 37 10.53 6.45 -11.34
CA ILE A 37 10.02 5.31 -10.58
C ILE A 37 10.62 4.02 -11.15
N ASN A 38 11.35 3.30 -10.32
CA ASN A 38 11.92 1.98 -10.65
C ASN A 38 10.88 0.86 -10.56
N GLY A 39 9.88 1.03 -9.69
CA GLY A 39 8.76 0.11 -9.55
C GLY A 39 7.80 0.51 -8.44
N ILE A 40 6.60 -0.08 -8.47
CA ILE A 40 5.57 0.07 -7.45
C ILE A 40 5.29 -1.29 -6.82
N GLN A 41 5.34 -1.41 -5.50
CA GLN A 41 4.89 -2.62 -4.81
C GLN A 41 3.56 -2.35 -4.10
N LEU A 42 2.57 -3.18 -4.43
CA LEU A 42 1.29 -3.24 -3.76
C LEU A 42 1.33 -4.30 -2.67
N GLY A 43 0.73 -4.01 -1.54
CA GLY A 43 0.81 -4.88 -0.38
C GLY A 43 -0.34 -4.68 0.59
N VAL A 44 -0.39 -5.51 1.62
CA VAL A 44 -1.36 -5.36 2.71
C VAL A 44 -0.67 -5.42 4.06
N LEU A 45 -1.12 -4.62 5.01
CA LEU A 45 -0.63 -4.64 6.39
C LEU A 45 -1.79 -4.93 7.32
N ARG A 46 -1.56 -5.76 8.33
CA ARG A 46 -2.53 -5.97 9.39
C ARG A 46 -2.51 -4.78 10.36
N SER A 47 -3.68 -4.21 10.65
CA SER A 47 -3.84 -3.25 11.74
C SER A 47 -3.64 -3.94 13.09
N SER A 48 -2.76 -3.39 13.93
CA SER A 48 -2.41 -3.94 15.25
C SER A 48 -3.37 -3.54 16.38
N SER A 49 -4.57 -3.03 16.07
CA SER A 49 -5.45 -2.45 17.09
C SER A 49 -5.69 -3.44 18.25
N PRO A 50 -5.27 -3.11 19.49
CA PRO A 50 -5.38 -3.99 20.64
C PRO A 50 -6.82 -3.94 21.17
N GLY A 51 -7.72 -4.61 20.46
CA GLY A 51 -9.12 -4.77 20.85
C GLY A 51 -9.46 -6.25 20.84
N ILE A 52 -9.71 -6.79 22.04
CA ILE A 52 -10.13 -8.16 22.36
C ILE A 52 -11.08 -8.71 21.28
N GLY A 53 -10.59 -9.65 20.47
CA GLY A 53 -11.37 -10.28 19.41
C GLY A 53 -10.49 -11.28 18.68
N ASN A 54 -11.08 -12.42 18.32
CA ASN A 54 -10.43 -13.51 17.60
C ASN A 54 -9.52 -12.95 16.48
N PRO A 55 -8.24 -13.35 16.37
CA PRO A 55 -7.35 -12.88 15.32
C PRO A 55 -7.85 -13.20 13.90
N LEU A 56 -8.89 -14.04 13.75
CA LEU A 56 -9.59 -14.32 12.50
C LEU A 56 -10.74 -13.33 12.19
N THR A 57 -11.19 -12.50 13.14
CA THR A 57 -12.36 -11.61 12.95
C THR A 57 -12.02 -10.12 12.90
N ASN A 58 -10.84 -9.70 13.37
CA ASN A 58 -10.34 -8.31 13.24
C ASN A 58 -9.45 -8.14 11.99
N MET A 59 -9.99 -8.49 10.82
CA MET A 59 -9.31 -8.38 9.52
C MET A 59 -9.34 -6.94 8.98
N ASN A 60 -8.73 -6.00 9.70
CA ASN A 60 -8.51 -4.66 9.17
C ASN A 60 -7.15 -4.62 8.46
N PHE A 61 -7.18 -4.85 7.14
CA PHE A 61 -6.01 -4.69 6.29
C PHE A 61 -5.92 -3.26 5.77
N TRP A 62 -4.71 -2.72 5.75
CA TRP A 62 -4.41 -1.45 5.10
C TRP A 62 -3.61 -1.77 3.83
N LEU A 63 -3.94 -1.11 2.73
CA LEU A 63 -3.12 -1.13 1.53
C LEU A 63 -1.77 -0.50 1.85
N PHE A 64 -0.72 -1.19 1.48
CA PHE A 64 0.65 -0.71 1.45
C PHE A 64 1.04 -0.42 0.01
N LEU A 65 1.61 0.75 -0.21
CA LEU A 65 2.15 1.20 -1.49
C LEU A 65 3.61 1.60 -1.26
N LEU A 66 4.53 0.96 -1.96
CA LEU A 66 5.92 1.38 -2.05
C LEU A 66 6.16 1.90 -3.47
N PHE A 67 6.59 3.15 -3.60
CA PHE A 67 7.16 3.69 -4.83
C PHE A 67 8.67 3.72 -4.68
N SER A 68 9.36 2.81 -5.37
CA SER A 68 10.81 2.86 -5.43
C SER A 68 11.25 3.85 -6.49
N THR A 69 12.12 4.79 -6.13
CA THR A 69 12.70 5.75 -7.07
C THR A 69 14.21 5.62 -7.13
N THR A 70 14.85 6.32 -8.07
CA THR A 70 16.31 6.36 -8.17
C THR A 70 17.02 6.91 -6.94
N ASN A 71 16.35 7.75 -6.15
CA ASN A 71 16.97 8.44 -5.00
C ASN A 71 16.50 7.88 -3.66
N HIS A 72 15.20 7.59 -3.53
CA HIS A 72 14.58 7.18 -2.26
C HIS A 72 13.34 6.31 -2.50
N ASP A 73 13.00 5.50 -1.51
CA ASP A 73 11.75 4.74 -1.47
C ASP A 73 10.67 5.51 -0.73
N PHE A 74 9.47 5.59 -1.31
CA PHE A 74 8.32 6.26 -0.70
C PHE A 74 7.26 5.25 -0.30
N TYR A 75 6.93 5.24 0.97
CA TYR A 75 5.97 4.33 1.55
C TYR A 75 4.69 5.06 1.91
N CYS A 76 3.57 4.53 1.44
CA CYS A 76 2.23 5.04 1.70
C CYS A 76 1.37 3.91 2.23
N VAL A 77 0.55 4.23 3.23
CA VAL A 77 -0.43 3.29 3.77
C VAL A 77 -1.81 3.91 3.61
N ASN A 78 -2.75 3.17 3.02
CA ASN A 78 -4.10 3.62 2.74
C ASN A 78 -5.12 2.59 3.26
N GLN A 79 -6.20 3.05 3.89
CA GLN A 79 -7.27 2.15 4.35
C GLN A 79 -8.20 1.75 3.21
N ASP A 80 -8.26 2.53 2.13
CA ASP A 80 -9.13 2.24 1.01
C ASP A 80 -8.40 1.38 -0.04
N ILE A 81 -8.62 0.07 -0.01
CA ILE A 81 -8.05 -0.87 -0.98
C ILE A 81 -8.67 -0.73 -2.38
N ARG A 82 -9.82 -0.06 -2.54
CA ARG A 82 -10.49 0.11 -3.84
C ARG A 82 -9.71 1.00 -4.81
N VAL A 83 -8.66 1.66 -4.34
CA VAL A 83 -7.74 2.44 -5.17
C VAL A 83 -6.81 1.56 -6.03
N VAL A 84 -6.63 0.29 -5.70
CA VAL A 84 -5.69 -0.62 -6.39
C VAL A 84 -5.85 -0.65 -7.92
N PRO A 85 -7.07 -0.81 -8.50
CA PRO A 85 -7.22 -0.82 -9.95
C PRO A 85 -6.82 0.51 -10.61
N ALA A 86 -7.01 1.64 -9.92
CA ALA A 86 -6.59 2.93 -10.43
C ALA A 86 -5.06 3.06 -10.45
N VAL A 87 -4.39 2.59 -9.39
CA VAL A 87 -2.91 2.57 -9.30
C VAL A 87 -2.31 1.69 -10.40
N ILE A 88 -2.84 0.47 -10.59
CA ILE A 88 -2.36 -0.46 -11.62
C ILE A 88 -2.58 0.09 -13.02
N LYS A 89 -3.76 0.66 -13.28
CA LYS A 89 -4.06 1.29 -14.57
C LYS A 89 -3.08 2.44 -14.86
N TRP A 90 -2.81 3.28 -13.85
CA TRP A 90 -1.85 4.37 -13.99
C TRP A 90 -0.43 3.85 -14.28
N ALA A 91 0.03 2.85 -13.54
CA ALA A 91 1.34 2.24 -13.72
C ALA A 91 1.48 1.64 -15.13
N THR A 92 0.48 0.88 -15.57
CA THR A 92 0.41 0.29 -16.91
C THR A 92 0.47 1.35 -18.00
N ASN A 93 -0.32 2.41 -17.89
CA ASN A 93 -0.35 3.50 -18.88
C ASN A 93 0.99 4.23 -19.00
N ASN A 94 1.74 4.30 -17.89
CA ASN A 94 3.02 4.99 -17.81
C ASN A 94 4.23 4.06 -17.93
N GLN A 95 4.01 2.77 -18.24
CA GLN A 95 5.07 1.75 -18.36
C GLN A 95 5.91 1.59 -17.09
N VAL A 96 5.31 1.87 -15.92
CA VAL A 96 5.93 1.64 -14.62
C VAL A 96 5.66 0.19 -14.21
N THR A 97 6.73 -0.54 -13.88
CA THR A 97 6.64 -1.90 -13.36
C THR A 97 5.92 -1.90 -12.00
N TYR A 98 5.10 -2.91 -11.76
CA TYR A 98 4.48 -3.09 -10.45
C TYR A 98 4.46 -4.55 -10.01
N GLU A 99 4.49 -4.74 -8.70
CA GLU A 99 4.35 -6.03 -8.04
C GLU A 99 3.06 -6.05 -7.23
N ASP A 100 2.27 -7.11 -7.39
CA ASP A 100 1.05 -7.37 -6.61
C ASP A 100 1.10 -8.80 -6.06
N PRO A 101 1.89 -9.07 -5.00
CA PRO A 101 2.10 -10.42 -4.47
C PRO A 101 0.82 -11.09 -3.95
N PHE A 102 -0.20 -10.29 -3.63
CA PHE A 102 -1.48 -10.77 -3.14
C PHE A 102 -2.54 -10.90 -4.25
N GLY A 103 -2.24 -10.48 -5.48
CA GLY A 103 -3.22 -10.43 -6.57
C GLY A 103 -4.45 -9.59 -6.19
N LEU A 104 -4.23 -8.45 -5.52
CA LEU A 104 -5.26 -7.56 -5.01
C LEU A 104 -6.26 -7.12 -6.08
N GLU A 105 -5.79 -6.81 -7.30
CA GLU A 105 -6.70 -6.40 -8.39
C GLU A 105 -7.67 -7.51 -8.76
N GLN A 106 -7.14 -8.72 -9.02
CA GLN A 106 -7.93 -9.89 -9.38
C GLN A 106 -8.93 -10.22 -8.27
N ARG A 107 -8.50 -10.17 -7.00
CA ARG A 107 -9.35 -10.47 -5.85
C ARG A 107 -10.43 -9.43 -5.63
N LEU A 108 -10.14 -8.14 -5.84
CA LEU A 108 -11.14 -7.08 -5.80
C LEU A 108 -12.26 -7.31 -6.81
N GLN A 109 -11.93 -7.82 -8.00
CA GLN A 109 -12.90 -8.14 -9.04
C GLN A 109 -13.68 -9.44 -8.75
N ALA A 110 -13.00 -10.46 -8.19
CA ALA A 110 -13.58 -11.78 -7.95
C ALA A 110 -14.40 -11.86 -6.65
N ALA A 111 -14.09 -11.03 -5.64
CA ALA A 111 -14.75 -11.10 -4.35
C ALA A 111 -16.19 -10.57 -4.43
N PRO A 112 -17.21 -11.38 -4.06
CA PRO A 112 -18.60 -10.94 -4.11
C PRO A 112 -18.94 -9.91 -3.03
N THR A 113 -18.14 -9.83 -1.97
CA THR A 113 -18.29 -8.87 -0.88
C THR A 113 -16.92 -8.46 -0.33
N TYR A 114 -16.86 -7.29 0.30
CA TYR A 114 -15.64 -6.83 0.99
C TYR A 114 -15.17 -7.82 2.06
N GLN A 115 -16.09 -8.44 2.80
CA GLN A 115 -15.72 -9.47 3.78
C GLN A 115 -15.04 -10.69 3.12
N LYS A 116 -15.51 -11.14 1.95
CA LYS A 116 -14.86 -12.23 1.22
C LYS A 116 -13.49 -11.85 0.68
N LEU A 117 -13.30 -10.60 0.27
CA LEU A 117 -11.99 -10.08 -0.07
C LEU A 117 -11.02 -10.18 1.12
N LEU A 118 -11.45 -9.75 2.31
CA LEU A 118 -10.62 -9.81 3.52
C LEU A 118 -10.26 -11.25 3.91
N GLU A 119 -11.21 -12.18 3.81
CA GLU A 119 -10.96 -13.62 4.04
C GLU A 119 -9.93 -14.19 3.06
N MET A 120 -10.02 -13.84 1.78
CA MET A 120 -9.06 -14.24 0.75
C MET A 120 -7.65 -13.70 1.06
N ILE A 121 -7.55 -12.42 1.43
CA ILE A 121 -6.27 -11.79 1.77
C ILE A 121 -5.65 -12.41 3.03
N ALA A 122 -6.46 -12.70 4.06
CA ALA A 122 -5.98 -13.23 5.32
C ALA A 122 -5.33 -14.62 5.20
N ALA A 123 -5.81 -15.47 4.29
CA ALA A 123 -5.23 -16.78 4.05
C ALA A 123 -3.76 -16.67 3.60
N ASP A 124 -3.51 -15.88 2.56
CA ASP A 124 -2.16 -15.69 2.00
C ASP A 124 -1.26 -14.89 2.94
N TYR A 125 -1.85 -13.92 3.66
CA TYR A 125 -1.13 -13.13 4.63
C TYR A 125 -0.47 -13.99 5.70
N ASN A 126 -1.22 -14.96 6.24
CA ASN A 126 -0.70 -15.89 7.24
C ASN A 126 0.40 -16.79 6.65
N GLU A 127 0.27 -17.18 5.37
CA GLU A 127 1.29 -17.98 4.70
C GLU A 127 2.59 -17.20 4.46
N LEU A 128 2.49 -15.95 4.00
CA LEU A 128 3.65 -15.09 3.74
C LEU A 128 4.32 -14.61 5.04
N ALA A 129 3.52 -14.31 6.06
CA ALA A 129 4.02 -13.99 7.41
C ALA A 129 4.79 -15.17 8.00
N ALA A 130 4.29 -16.40 7.87
CA ALA A 130 4.96 -17.59 8.38
C ALA A 130 6.33 -17.86 7.71
N LYS A 131 6.57 -17.30 6.52
CA LYS A 131 7.82 -17.43 5.77
C LYS A 131 8.84 -16.31 6.06
N ASN A 132 8.51 -15.31 6.92
CA ASN A 132 9.31 -14.09 7.14
C ASN A 132 9.65 -13.33 5.85
N GLN A 133 8.82 -13.48 4.81
CA GLN A 133 9.06 -12.87 3.50
C GLN A 133 8.33 -11.55 3.30
N TYR A 134 7.63 -11.06 4.33
CA TYR A 134 6.70 -9.96 4.18
C TYR A 134 6.51 -9.18 5.50
N PRO A 135 6.49 -7.83 5.49
CA PRO A 135 6.25 -7.04 6.70
C PRO A 135 4.85 -7.30 7.27
N THR A 136 4.78 -7.70 8.54
CA THR A 136 3.56 -8.27 9.14
C THR A 136 2.74 -7.27 9.96
N LEU A 137 3.25 -6.07 10.21
CA LEU A 137 2.57 -5.02 10.96
C LEU A 137 2.98 -3.64 10.46
N VAL A 138 2.11 -2.64 10.64
CA VAL A 138 2.47 -1.22 10.42
C VAL A 138 3.64 -0.81 11.33
N SER A 139 3.76 -1.40 12.52
CA SER A 139 4.91 -1.21 13.41
C SER A 139 6.20 -1.80 12.85
N ASP A 140 6.13 -2.85 12.04
CA ASP A 140 7.31 -3.47 11.42
C ASP A 140 7.90 -2.52 10.37
N LEU A 141 7.05 -1.76 9.69
CA LEU A 141 7.52 -0.65 8.85
C LEU A 141 8.30 0.35 9.70
N ALA A 142 7.78 0.76 10.86
CA ALA A 142 8.50 1.68 11.75
C ALA A 142 9.87 1.12 12.20
N ALA A 143 10.00 -0.19 12.42
CA ALA A 143 11.28 -0.81 12.78
C ALA A 143 12.30 -0.86 11.62
N ILE A 144 11.83 -1.03 10.37
CA ILE A 144 12.68 -1.00 9.16
C ILE A 144 13.33 0.38 8.95
N TYR A 145 12.78 1.45 9.53
CA TYR A 145 13.30 2.83 9.38
C TYR A 145 14.25 3.30 10.48
N TRP A 146 14.62 2.44 11.44
CA TRP A 146 15.52 2.82 12.55
C TRP A 146 16.92 2.20 12.48
N GLU A 147 17.23 1.41 11.45
CA GLU A 147 18.58 0.89 11.19
C GLU A 147 19.31 1.67 10.08
#